data_AF-A0A2D6LHB1-F1
#
_entry.id   AF-A0A2D6LHB1-F1
#
_cell.length_a   1.000
_cell.length_b   1.000
_cell.length_c   1.000
_cell.angle_alpha   90.00
_cell.angle_beta   90.00
_cell.angle_gamma   90.00
#
_symmetry.space_group_name_H-M   'P 1'
#
loop_
_entity.id
_entity.type
_entity.pdbx_description
1 polymer ?
#
loop_
_entity_poly.entity_id
_entity_poly.type
_entity_poly.pdbx_seq_one_letter_code
_entity_poly.pdbx_strand_id
1 'polypeptide(L)'
;MWNPFRIFSEHDHHWQELDHALTEAFEKIKSEKRLTFSWLNYFRKKEQENEKTHQQIQHELGKHDAKIEALKDEIKELKENVKTAQNTAISAQVRTKSGPESGLVSEPKNRSASEKSFVSKIASMIRPQRKEYIMQKILDLVERGGYTTKQVETVIVKEKQLCGRTAFYDYMKELKYQGLIKNQQKNGRKVLISA
;
A
#
# COMPACT_ATOMS: atom_id res chain seq x y z
N MET A 1 37.11 74.14 17.91
CA MET A 1 36.25 74.52 16.76
C MET A 1 35.13 73.50 16.67
N TRP A 2 33.89 73.94 16.90
CA TRP A 2 32.69 73.11 16.76
C TRP A 2 32.30 73.15 15.27
N ASN A 3 32.16 72.00 14.60
CA ASN A 3 31.84 71.94 13.18
C ASN A 3 30.39 71.45 12.99
N PRO A 4 29.41 72.37 12.86
CA PRO A 4 27.99 72.05 12.86
C PRO A 4 27.56 71.19 11.66
N PHE A 5 28.37 71.11 10.60
CA PHE A 5 28.06 70.32 9.40
C PHE A 5 28.18 68.80 9.59
N ARG A 6 28.85 68.33 10.65
CA ARG A 6 29.03 66.90 10.92
C ARG A 6 27.73 66.21 11.35
N ILE A 7 26.87 66.94 12.05
CA ILE A 7 25.57 66.45 12.53
C ILE A 7 24.62 66.22 11.35
N PHE A 8 24.69 67.07 10.32
CA PHE A 8 23.86 66.92 9.11
C PHE A 8 24.31 65.72 8.26
N SER A 9 25.62 65.46 8.13
CA SER A 9 26.10 64.29 7.38
C SER A 9 25.76 62.95 8.02
N GLU A 10 25.76 62.87 9.36
CA GLU A 10 25.38 61.64 10.08
C GLU A 10 23.89 61.34 9.91
N HIS A 11 23.05 62.38 9.93
CA HIS A 11 21.61 62.24 9.71
C HIS A 11 21.32 61.75 8.28
N ASP A 12 22.00 62.28 7.27
CA ASP A 12 21.83 61.84 5.87
C ASP A 12 22.23 60.38 5.65
N HIS A 13 23.29 59.90 6.31
CA HIS A 13 23.68 58.49 6.26
C HIS A 13 22.63 57.58 6.89
N HIS A 14 22.08 57.95 8.05
CA HIS A 14 21.01 57.17 8.69
C HIS A 14 19.75 57.09 7.81
N TRP A 15 19.40 58.17 7.08
CA TRP A 15 18.29 58.13 6.14
C TRP A 15 18.55 57.22 4.95
N GLN A 16 19.77 57.21 4.42
CA GLN A 16 20.15 56.31 3.33
C GLN A 16 20.12 54.84 3.78
N GLU A 17 20.61 54.54 4.98
CA GLU A 17 20.54 53.19 5.56
C GLU A 17 19.09 52.74 5.76
N LEU A 18 18.22 53.63 6.25
CA LEU A 18 16.79 53.33 6.42
C LEU A 18 16.10 53.09 5.08
N ASP A 19 16.34 53.94 4.07
CA ASP A 19 15.77 53.80 2.73
C ASP A 19 16.24 52.50 2.05
N HIS A 20 17.52 52.17 2.23
CA HIS A 20 18.08 50.92 1.73
C HIS A 20 17.42 49.70 2.40
N ALA A 21 17.33 49.69 3.73
CA ALA A 21 16.70 48.59 4.48
C ALA A 21 15.21 48.42 4.12
N LEU A 22 14.49 49.52 3.92
CA LEU A 22 13.10 49.50 3.46
C LEU A 22 13.00 48.92 2.05
N THR A 23 13.86 49.36 1.13
CA THR A 23 13.91 48.85 -0.25
C THR A 23 14.18 47.34 -0.29
N GLU A 24 15.15 46.87 0.49
CA GLU A 24 15.44 45.43 0.62
C GLU A 24 14.24 44.65 1.18
N ALA A 25 13.59 45.19 2.22
CA ALA A 25 12.40 44.57 2.81
C ALA A 25 11.26 44.45 1.78
N PHE A 26 11.02 45.49 0.98
CA PHE A 26 9.99 45.46 -0.07
C PHE A 26 10.32 44.49 -1.20
N GLU A 27 11.58 44.44 -1.66
CA GLU A 27 11.99 43.48 -2.69
C GLU A 27 11.91 42.04 -2.17
N LYS A 28 12.22 41.81 -0.88
CA LYS A 28 12.00 40.51 -0.24
C LYS A 28 10.52 40.12 -0.25
N ILE A 29 9.61 40.99 0.20
CA ILE A 29 8.15 40.73 0.20
C ILE A 29 7.65 40.45 -1.22
N LYS A 30 8.13 41.20 -2.21
CA LYS A 30 7.78 41.01 -3.62
C LYS A 30 8.25 39.66 -4.15
N SER A 31 9.44 39.21 -3.76
CA SER A 31 9.96 37.88 -4.10
C SER A 31 9.14 36.76 -3.46
N GLU A 32 8.78 36.90 -2.18
CA GLU A 32 7.96 35.94 -1.43
C GLU A 32 6.54 35.85 -1.98
N LYS A 33 5.95 36.98 -2.36
CA LYS A 33 4.66 37.05 -3.06
C LYS A 33 4.73 36.26 -4.37
N ARG A 34 5.73 36.50 -5.22
CA ARG A 34 5.91 35.78 -6.49
C ARG A 34 6.06 34.28 -6.27
N LEU A 35 6.85 33.88 -5.26
CA LEU A 35 7.02 32.48 -4.91
C LEU A 35 5.69 31.84 -4.48
N THR A 36 4.94 32.51 -3.61
CA THR A 36 3.61 32.05 -3.17
C THR A 36 2.64 31.85 -4.35
N PHE A 37 2.60 32.79 -5.30
CA PHE A 37 1.78 32.64 -6.51
C PHE A 37 2.26 31.49 -7.42
N SER A 38 3.58 31.28 -7.52
CA SER A 38 4.14 30.15 -8.27
C SER A 38 3.70 28.82 -7.66
N TRP A 39 3.77 28.69 -6.34
CA TRP A 39 3.28 27.52 -5.61
C TRP A 39 1.78 27.31 -5.79
N LEU A 40 0.97 28.38 -5.68
CA LEU A 40 -0.47 28.29 -5.88
C LEU A 40 -0.82 27.76 -7.28
N ASN A 41 -0.14 28.27 -8.31
CA ASN A 41 -0.32 27.80 -9.69
C ASN A 41 0.12 26.35 -9.87
N TYR A 42 1.23 25.96 -9.24
CA TYR A 42 1.69 24.58 -9.22
C TYR A 42 0.65 23.64 -8.58
N PHE A 43 0.14 23.99 -7.40
CA PHE A 43 -0.88 23.20 -6.71
C PHE A 43 -2.14 23.06 -7.55
N ARG A 44 -2.61 24.15 -8.15
CA ARG A 44 -3.79 24.13 -9.04
C ARG A 44 -3.58 23.22 -10.25
N LYS A 45 -2.40 23.27 -10.88
CA LYS A 45 -2.06 22.37 -11.99
C LYS A 45 -2.01 20.91 -11.52
N LYS A 46 -1.41 20.66 -10.37
CA LYS A 46 -1.29 19.31 -9.79
C LYS A 46 -2.65 18.72 -9.43
N GLU A 47 -3.55 19.53 -8.89
CA GLU A 47 -4.93 19.15 -8.59
C GLU A 47 -5.68 18.76 -9.87
N GLN A 48 -5.56 19.54 -10.95
CA GLN A 48 -6.16 19.18 -12.25
C GLN A 48 -5.60 17.88 -12.84
N GLU A 49 -4.29 17.65 -12.72
CA GLU A 49 -3.68 16.39 -13.14
C GLU A 49 -4.20 15.21 -12.32
N ASN A 50 -4.27 15.36 -10.99
CA ASN A 50 -4.79 14.34 -10.09
C ASN A 50 -6.25 14.01 -10.40
N GLU A 51 -7.09 15.03 -10.63
CA GLU A 51 -8.50 14.84 -10.99
C GLU A 51 -8.63 14.03 -12.29
N LYS A 52 -7.82 14.32 -13.31
CA LYS A 52 -7.78 13.53 -14.55
C LYS A 52 -7.38 12.08 -14.29
N THR A 53 -6.35 11.84 -13.46
CA THR A 53 -5.95 10.47 -13.13
C THR A 53 -7.04 9.74 -12.33
N HIS A 54 -7.75 10.44 -11.45
CA HIS A 54 -8.84 9.86 -10.68
C HIS A 54 -10.00 9.45 -11.59
N GLN A 55 -10.40 10.30 -12.53
CA GLN A 55 -11.41 10.00 -13.53
C GLN A 55 -11.03 8.80 -14.42
N GLN A 56 -9.76 8.71 -14.81
CA GLN A 56 -9.26 7.55 -15.57
C GLN A 56 -9.38 6.26 -14.76
N ILE A 57 -8.93 6.27 -13.50
CA ILE A 57 -9.01 5.10 -12.61
C ILE A 57 -10.47 4.70 -12.37
N GLN A 58 -11.37 5.66 -12.12
CA GLN A 58 -12.80 5.37 -11.97
C GLN A 58 -13.40 4.70 -13.21
N HIS A 59 -13.04 5.18 -14.39
CA HIS A 59 -13.50 4.59 -15.65
C HIS A 59 -12.93 3.18 -15.88
N GLU A 60 -11.66 2.95 -15.54
CA GLU A 60 -11.06 1.61 -15.60
C GLU A 60 -11.69 0.64 -14.60
N LEU A 61 -11.97 1.10 -13.38
CA LEU A 61 -12.70 0.33 -12.38
C LEU A 61 -14.08 -0.06 -12.89
N GLY A 62 -14.85 0.89 -13.43
CA GLY A 62 -16.16 0.60 -14.02
C GLY A 62 -16.10 -0.43 -15.17
N LYS A 63 -15.05 -0.38 -16.00
CA LYS A 63 -14.80 -1.41 -17.03
C LYS A 63 -14.49 -2.77 -16.43
N HIS A 64 -13.72 -2.81 -15.34
CA HIS A 64 -13.38 -4.06 -14.66
C HIS A 64 -14.60 -4.66 -13.97
N ASP A 65 -15.44 -3.84 -13.34
CA ASP A 65 -16.69 -4.27 -12.73
C ASP A 65 -17.64 -4.87 -13.77
N ALA A 66 -17.79 -4.23 -14.93
CA ALA A 66 -18.58 -4.77 -16.04
C ALA A 66 -18.04 -6.13 -16.53
N LYS A 67 -16.72 -6.29 -16.62
CA LYS A 67 -16.09 -7.59 -16.96
C LYS A 67 -16.31 -8.64 -15.88
N ILE A 68 -16.25 -8.26 -14.61
CA ILE A 68 -16.49 -9.17 -13.48
C ILE A 68 -17.95 -9.66 -13.51
N GLU A 69 -18.92 -8.78 -13.75
CA GLU A 69 -20.32 -9.19 -13.88
C GLU A 69 -20.54 -10.11 -15.09
N ALA A 70 -19.97 -9.79 -16.25
CA ALA A 70 -20.03 -10.69 -17.42
C ALA A 70 -19.44 -12.09 -17.12
N LEU A 71 -18.29 -12.16 -16.45
CA LEU A 71 -17.69 -13.44 -16.05
C LEU A 71 -18.53 -14.17 -15.00
N LYS A 72 -19.20 -13.46 -14.08
CA LYS A 72 -20.12 -14.08 -13.12
C LYS A 72 -21.32 -14.71 -13.82
N ASP A 73 -21.86 -14.03 -14.84
CA ASP A 73 -22.96 -14.55 -15.65
C ASP A 73 -22.52 -15.79 -16.46
N GLU A 74 -21.34 -15.75 -17.10
CA GLU A 74 -20.76 -16.92 -17.78
C GLU A 74 -20.56 -18.11 -16.81
N ILE A 75 -20.04 -17.86 -15.61
CA ILE A 75 -19.88 -18.90 -14.58
C ILE A 75 -21.24 -19.47 -14.16
N LYS A 76 -22.27 -18.63 -14.05
CA LYS A 76 -23.63 -19.06 -13.70
C LYS A 76 -24.22 -19.94 -14.80
N GLU A 77 -24.06 -19.56 -16.07
CA GLU A 77 -24.50 -20.34 -17.22
C GLU A 77 -23.78 -21.69 -17.30
N LEU A 78 -22.45 -21.70 -17.15
CA LEU A 78 -21.65 -22.92 -17.11
C LEU A 78 -22.06 -23.84 -15.96
N LYS A 79 -22.37 -23.30 -14.78
CA LYS A 79 -22.86 -24.09 -13.64
C LYS A 79 -24.21 -24.75 -13.93
N GLU A 80 -25.14 -24.04 -14.56
CA GLU A 80 -26.43 -24.62 -14.95
C GLU A 80 -26.26 -25.68 -16.04
N ASN A 81 -25.40 -25.46 -17.04
CA ASN A 81 -25.08 -26.46 -18.06
C ASN A 81 -24.42 -27.72 -17.49
N VAL A 82 -23.55 -27.58 -16.49
CA VAL A 82 -22.96 -28.72 -15.78
C VAL A 82 -24.02 -29.48 -14.99
N LYS A 83 -24.93 -28.80 -14.29
CA LYS A 83 -26.03 -29.45 -13.57
C LYS A 83 -26.95 -30.24 -14.52
N THR A 84 -27.30 -29.66 -15.66
CA THR A 84 -28.16 -30.36 -16.65
C THR A 84 -27.46 -31.58 -17.22
N ALA A 85 -26.18 -31.46 -17.59
CA ALA A 85 -25.36 -32.58 -18.07
C ALA A 85 -25.17 -33.69 -17.02
N GLN A 86 -24.99 -33.31 -15.74
CA GLN A 86 -24.89 -34.26 -14.65
C GLN A 86 -26.22 -34.99 -14.40
N ASN A 87 -27.35 -34.29 -14.48
CA ASN A 87 -28.68 -34.88 -14.35
C ASN A 87 -29.00 -35.85 -15.49
N THR A 88 -28.62 -35.55 -16.75
CA THR A 88 -28.77 -36.49 -17.87
C THR A 88 -27.86 -37.70 -17.74
N ALA A 89 -26.62 -37.53 -17.24
CA ALA A 89 -25.72 -38.66 -16.98
C ALA A 89 -26.25 -39.61 -15.89
N ILE A 90 -26.81 -39.06 -14.80
CA ILE A 90 -27.43 -39.86 -13.72
C ILE A 90 -28.69 -40.58 -14.24
N SER A 91 -29.52 -39.91 -15.06
CA SER A 91 -30.70 -40.54 -15.66
C SER A 91 -30.35 -41.64 -16.68
N ALA A 92 -29.23 -41.52 -17.38
CA ALA A 92 -28.72 -42.56 -18.27
C ALA A 92 -28.14 -43.77 -17.50
N GLN A 93 -27.55 -43.56 -16.32
CA GLN A 93 -26.98 -44.63 -15.49
C GLN A 93 -28.01 -45.47 -14.74
N VAL A 94 -29.24 -44.98 -14.55
CA VAL A 94 -30.33 -45.73 -13.88
C VAL A 94 -30.94 -46.81 -14.80
N ARG A 95 -30.64 -46.83 -16.11
CA ARG A 95 -31.30 -47.72 -17.08
C ARG A 95 -30.48 -48.93 -17.57
N THR A 96 -29.27 -49.16 -17.06
CA THR A 96 -28.45 -50.33 -17.45
C THR A 96 -27.84 -51.04 -16.23
N LYS A 97 -28.68 -51.71 -15.43
CA LYS A 97 -28.22 -52.83 -14.60
C LYS A 97 -28.35 -54.14 -15.38
N SER A 98 -27.34 -54.43 -16.18
CA SER A 98 -27.02 -55.78 -16.63
C SER A 98 -25.57 -55.82 -17.13
N GLY A 99 -24.72 -56.61 -16.47
CA GLY A 99 -23.50 -57.15 -17.07
C GLY A 99 -22.18 -56.55 -16.57
N PRO A 100 -21.30 -57.35 -15.94
CA PRO A 100 -19.95 -56.97 -15.56
C PRO A 100 -18.99 -57.17 -16.75
N GLU A 101 -18.03 -56.27 -16.93
CA GLU A 101 -16.63 -56.57 -17.29
C GLU A 101 -15.91 -55.35 -17.89
N SER A 102 -14.63 -55.28 -17.51
CA SER A 102 -13.52 -54.71 -18.29
C SER A 102 -13.31 -53.20 -18.33
N GLY A 103 -12.08 -52.82 -17.95
CA GLY A 103 -11.42 -51.65 -18.52
C GLY A 103 -10.61 -50.82 -17.53
N LEU A 104 -9.40 -51.28 -17.21
CA LEU A 104 -8.32 -50.43 -16.67
C LEU A 104 -8.10 -49.23 -17.61
N VAL A 105 -8.50 -48.03 -17.21
CA VAL A 105 -8.20 -46.79 -17.93
C VAL A 105 -7.09 -46.05 -17.19
N SER A 106 -6.00 -45.92 -17.93
CA SER A 106 -4.72 -45.30 -17.63
C SER A 106 -4.83 -43.90 -17.02
N GLU A 107 -4.09 -43.69 -15.93
CA GLU A 107 -3.79 -42.36 -15.38
C GLU A 107 -3.04 -41.47 -16.39
N PRO A 108 -3.47 -40.22 -16.65
CA PRO A 108 -2.66 -39.26 -17.37
C PRO A 108 -1.66 -38.60 -16.41
N LYS A 109 -0.45 -39.17 -16.33
CA LYS A 109 0.77 -38.47 -15.93
C LYS A 109 0.99 -37.30 -16.87
N ASN A 110 0.82 -36.05 -16.40
CA ASN A 110 1.56 -34.81 -16.81
C ASN A 110 0.72 -33.53 -16.59
N ARG A 111 0.43 -33.16 -15.33
CA ARG A 111 -0.11 -31.81 -15.00
C ARG A 111 0.77 -30.97 -14.07
N SER A 112 1.91 -31.50 -13.59
CA SER A 112 2.69 -30.85 -12.52
C SER A 112 3.66 -29.74 -12.97
N ALA A 113 3.87 -29.54 -14.27
CA ALA A 113 4.74 -28.48 -14.78
C ALA A 113 4.01 -27.12 -14.93
N SER A 114 2.73 -27.15 -15.31
CA SER A 114 1.90 -25.95 -15.50
C SER A 114 1.51 -25.29 -14.16
N GLU A 115 1.14 -26.10 -13.15
CA GLU A 115 0.78 -25.59 -11.82
C GLU A 115 1.93 -24.84 -11.15
N LYS A 116 3.18 -25.30 -11.29
CA LYS A 116 4.34 -24.62 -10.70
C LYS A 116 4.59 -23.23 -11.28
N SER A 117 4.32 -23.04 -12.57
CA SER A 117 4.40 -21.74 -13.24
C SER A 117 3.31 -20.78 -12.75
N PHE A 118 2.08 -21.27 -12.62
CA PHE A 118 0.95 -20.47 -12.14
C PHE A 118 1.07 -20.11 -10.66
N VAL A 119 1.45 -21.06 -9.81
CA VAL A 119 1.72 -20.83 -8.38
C VAL A 119 2.90 -19.88 -8.18
N SER A 120 3.94 -19.96 -9.02
CA SER A 120 5.05 -19.00 -9.00
C SER A 120 4.61 -17.57 -9.37
N LYS A 121 3.72 -17.44 -10.35
CA LYS A 121 3.17 -16.14 -10.80
C LYS A 121 2.18 -15.53 -9.80
N ILE A 122 1.38 -16.37 -9.14
CA ILE A 122 0.53 -15.95 -8.02
C ILE A 122 1.39 -15.59 -6.80
N ALA A 123 2.41 -16.38 -6.47
CA ALA A 123 3.32 -16.09 -5.37
C ALA A 123 4.13 -14.81 -5.59
N SER A 124 4.46 -14.45 -6.83
CA SER A 124 5.12 -13.18 -7.16
C SER A 124 4.17 -11.99 -7.12
N MET A 125 2.89 -12.16 -7.49
CA MET A 125 1.84 -11.15 -7.29
C MET A 125 1.45 -10.95 -5.82
N ILE A 126 1.48 -12.00 -5.00
CA ILE A 126 1.17 -11.93 -3.56
C ILE A 126 2.36 -11.37 -2.76
N ARG A 127 3.60 -11.44 -3.27
CA ARG A 127 4.81 -10.99 -2.53
C ARG A 127 4.73 -9.54 -2.02
N PRO A 128 4.29 -8.53 -2.79
CA PRO A 128 4.10 -7.18 -2.29
C PRO A 128 3.07 -7.12 -1.15
N GLN A 129 1.93 -7.80 -1.31
CA GLN A 129 0.86 -7.86 -0.29
C GLN A 129 1.26 -8.66 0.95
N ARG A 130 2.18 -9.63 0.80
CA ARG A 130 2.64 -10.46 1.93
C ARG A 130 3.38 -9.62 2.96
N LYS A 131 4.21 -8.66 2.53
CA LYS A 131 4.91 -7.74 3.44
C LYS A 131 3.91 -6.93 4.26
N GLU A 132 2.95 -6.28 3.59
CA GLU A 132 1.92 -5.47 4.23
C GLU A 132 1.07 -6.30 5.19
N TYR A 133 0.67 -7.50 4.77
CA TYR A 133 -0.06 -8.44 5.62
C TYR A 133 0.72 -8.81 6.89
N ILE A 134 2.02 -9.09 6.76
CA ILE A 134 2.87 -9.40 7.93
C ILE A 134 3.01 -8.18 8.84
N MET A 135 3.24 -7.00 8.28
CA MET A 135 3.32 -5.75 9.04
C MET A 135 2.02 -5.48 9.81
N GLN A 136 0.87 -5.66 9.16
CA GLN A 136 -0.44 -5.53 9.80
C GLN A 136 -0.65 -6.56 10.90
N LYS A 137 -0.22 -7.82 10.71
CA LYS A 137 -0.30 -8.84 11.77
C LYS A 137 0.62 -8.56 12.96
N ILE A 138 1.77 -7.91 12.72
CA ILE A 138 2.64 -7.42 13.79
C ILE A 138 1.92 -6.30 14.56
N LEU A 139 1.30 -5.36 13.86
CA LEU A 139 0.51 -4.29 14.49
C LEU A 139 -0.65 -4.84 15.31
N ASP A 140 -1.43 -5.79 14.78
CA ASP A 140 -2.54 -6.44 15.51
C ASP A 140 -2.06 -7.05 16.84
N LEU A 141 -0.86 -7.63 16.88
CA LEU A 141 -0.29 -8.21 18.10
C LEU A 141 0.20 -7.13 19.07
N VAL A 142 0.74 -6.02 18.55
CA VAL A 142 1.22 -4.90 19.35
C VAL A 142 0.07 -4.08 19.94
N GLU A 143 -1.02 -3.90 19.21
CA GLU A 143 -2.26 -3.21 19.68
C GLU A 143 -2.94 -3.96 20.82
N ARG A 144 -2.93 -5.30 20.78
CA ARG A 144 -3.41 -6.13 21.91
C ARG A 144 -2.59 -5.89 23.19
N GLY A 145 -1.42 -5.27 23.08
CA GLY A 145 -0.59 -4.80 24.18
C GLY A 145 0.11 -5.92 24.93
N GLY A 146 1.21 -5.57 25.62
CA GLY A 146 1.89 -6.48 26.56
C GLY A 146 2.84 -7.51 25.94
N TYR A 147 2.99 -7.54 24.62
CA TYR A 147 3.95 -8.42 23.97
C TYR A 147 5.35 -7.78 23.90
N THR A 148 6.35 -8.55 24.32
CA THR A 148 7.76 -8.24 24.06
C THR A 148 8.12 -8.60 22.62
N THR A 149 9.17 -7.98 22.08
CA THR A 149 9.64 -8.27 20.71
C THR A 149 9.92 -9.76 20.50
N LYS A 150 10.44 -10.47 21.51
CA LYS A 150 10.70 -11.92 21.44
C LYS A 150 9.40 -12.75 21.36
N GLN A 151 8.34 -12.30 22.02
CA GLN A 151 7.04 -12.99 21.96
C GLN A 151 6.41 -12.78 20.58
N VAL A 152 6.44 -11.56 20.04
CA VAL A 152 5.95 -11.30 18.67
C VAL A 152 6.74 -12.11 17.64
N GLU A 153 8.07 -12.19 17.79
CA GLU A 153 8.92 -13.04 16.94
C GLU A 153 8.50 -14.51 17.00
N THR A 154 8.21 -15.03 18.20
CA THR A 154 7.79 -16.42 18.39
C THR A 154 6.47 -16.69 17.66
N VAL A 155 5.48 -15.82 17.83
CA VAL A 155 4.16 -15.98 17.20
C VAL A 155 4.26 -15.86 15.67
N ILE A 156 4.99 -14.87 15.14
CA ILE A 156 5.03 -14.59 13.71
C ILE A 156 5.96 -15.56 12.95
N VAL A 157 7.16 -15.84 13.49
CA VAL A 157 8.20 -16.62 12.80
C VAL A 157 8.10 -18.10 13.13
N LYS A 158 7.90 -18.47 14.40
CA LYS A 158 7.92 -19.88 14.81
C LYS A 158 6.56 -20.56 14.70
N GLU A 159 5.51 -19.93 15.25
CA GLU A 159 4.17 -20.53 15.28
C GLU A 159 3.47 -20.38 13.94
N LYS A 160 3.38 -19.15 13.40
CA LYS A 160 2.65 -18.88 12.16
C LYS A 160 3.48 -18.98 10.89
N GLN A 161 4.81 -19.06 11.01
CA GLN A 161 5.76 -19.17 9.89
C GLN A 161 5.50 -18.17 8.75
N LEU A 162 5.07 -16.94 9.09
CA LEU A 162 4.67 -15.95 8.08
C LEU A 162 5.87 -15.37 7.34
N CYS A 163 7.01 -15.23 8.03
CA CYS A 163 8.27 -14.78 7.46
C CYS A 163 9.49 -15.39 8.14
N GLY A 164 10.64 -15.28 7.48
CA GLY A 164 11.93 -15.62 8.08
C GLY A 164 12.37 -14.60 9.13
N ARG A 165 13.27 -15.01 10.02
CA ARG A 165 13.76 -14.19 11.14
C ARG A 165 14.39 -12.86 10.69
N THR A 166 15.16 -12.87 9.62
CA THR A 166 15.79 -11.63 9.09
C THR A 166 14.73 -10.64 8.61
N ALA A 167 13.80 -11.10 7.77
CA ALA A 167 12.71 -10.27 7.26
C ALA A 167 11.82 -9.71 8.38
N PHE A 168 11.60 -10.49 9.44
CA PHE A 168 10.87 -10.02 10.63
C PHE A 168 11.53 -8.77 11.25
N TYR A 169 12.85 -8.78 11.45
CA TYR A 169 13.54 -7.62 12.03
C TYR A 169 13.57 -6.43 11.07
N ASP A 170 13.63 -6.66 9.75
CA ASP A 170 13.52 -5.59 8.75
C ASP A 170 12.14 -4.90 8.83
N TYR A 171 11.05 -5.68 8.89
CA TYR A 171 9.69 -5.13 9.04
C TYR A 171 9.50 -4.40 10.37
N MET A 172 10.06 -4.93 11.46
CA MET A 172 10.04 -4.24 12.75
C MET A 172 10.78 -2.90 12.73
N LYS A 173 11.90 -2.82 11.99
CA LYS A 173 12.67 -1.58 11.81
C LYS A 173 11.87 -0.56 10.99
N GLU A 174 11.19 -1.02 9.95
CA GLU A 174 10.33 -0.19 9.11
C GLU A 174 9.11 0.36 9.87
N LEU A 175 8.42 -0.47 10.65
CA LEU A 175 7.30 -0.03 11.49
C LEU A 175 7.70 1.01 12.55
N LYS A 176 8.93 0.90 13.08
CA LYS A 176 9.52 1.92 13.98
C LYS A 176 9.85 3.21 13.25
N TYR A 177 10.40 3.11 12.04
CA TYR A 177 10.72 4.27 11.21
C TYR A 177 9.46 5.04 10.80
N GLN A 178 8.37 4.33 10.49
CA GLN A 178 7.05 4.91 10.22
C GLN A 178 6.37 5.49 11.48
N GLY A 179 6.96 5.28 12.66
CA GLY A 179 6.43 5.78 13.92
C GLY A 179 5.18 5.04 14.41
N LEU A 180 4.84 3.88 13.84
CA LEU A 180 3.65 3.10 14.22
C LEU A 180 3.86 2.30 15.50
N ILE A 181 5.11 1.97 15.84
CA ILE A 181 5.45 1.21 17.05
C ILE A 181 6.55 1.95 17.83
N LYS A 182 6.37 2.07 19.14
CA LYS A 182 7.37 2.58 20.08
C LYS A 182 7.73 1.52 21.12
N ASN A 183 8.97 1.58 21.61
CA ASN A 183 9.39 0.78 22.74
C ASN A 183 8.96 1.52 24.03
N GLN A 184 8.18 0.88 24.89
CA GLN A 184 7.91 1.38 26.24
C GLN A 184 8.48 0.38 27.27
N GLN A 185 8.92 0.88 28.41
CA GLN A 185 9.34 0.04 29.52
C GLN A 185 8.14 -0.17 30.46
N LYS A 186 7.63 -1.39 30.54
CA LYS A 186 6.55 -1.78 31.44
C LYS A 186 7.03 -2.91 32.33
N ASN A 187 6.97 -2.74 33.64
CA ASN A 187 7.39 -3.73 34.65
C ASN A 187 8.83 -4.24 34.43
N GLY A 188 9.76 -3.33 34.14
CA GLY A 188 11.18 -3.67 33.89
C GLY A 188 11.47 -4.35 32.55
N ARG A 189 10.46 -4.63 31.71
CA ARG A 189 10.61 -5.25 30.38
C ARG A 189 10.31 -4.23 29.28
N LYS A 190 11.06 -4.31 28.18
CA LYS A 190 10.79 -3.53 26.96
C LYS A 190 9.63 -4.19 26.21
N VAL A 191 8.47 -3.54 26.24
CA VAL A 191 7.26 -3.94 25.51
C VAL A 191 7.07 -3.03 24.30
N LEU A 192 6.43 -3.57 23.26
CA LEU A 192 6.05 -2.82 22.08
C LEU A 192 4.65 -2.24 22.29
N ILE A 193 4.46 -0.98 21.94
CA ILE A 193 3.15 -0.32 22.01
C ILE A 193 2.92 0.41 20.70
N SER A 194 1.68 0.39 20.23
CA SER A 194 1.24 1.20 19.09
C SER A 194 1.32 2.67 19.48
N ALA A 195 1.88 3.50 18.60
CA ALA A 195 2.19 4.89 18.88
C ALA A 195 0.97 5.82 18.89
#